data_AF-A0A1F5HGC0-F1
#
_entry.id   AF-A0A1F5HGC0-F1
#
_cell.length_a   1.000
_cell.length_b   1.000
_cell.length_c   1.000
_cell.angle_alpha   90.00
_cell.angle_beta   90.00
_cell.angle_gamma   90.00
#
_symmetry.space_group_name_H-M   'P 1'
#
loop_
_entity.id
_entity.type
_entity.pdbx_description
1 polymer ?
#
loop_
_entity_poly.entity_id
_entity_poly.type
_entity_poly.pdbx_seq_one_letter_code
_entity_poly.pdbx_strand_id
1 'polypeptide(L)'
;MRFTVHGSRFTVCVNKKTVNYELSPIRQAQAFGSEAQARRGDPEYIEGSTINWRRRRHGFGLIEFMIVITVFGIAVSAITASYLSFERNQRLKSAAQMLKGDIRLIQNKAVSGDKGTGGKCESNPERDDLILDGWFIKISQDAQSYLLAGYCQDDPSRTESYTVGSKTVNLPRDVKIGGISILSSSVNDVTIFYRSVAAGVSFHNDVAPPFIDTSDNLKNLLTPQSQLTISLILVSDSSKTYNVKIQTSGEVDESKP
;
A
#
# COMPACT_ATOMS: atom_id res chain seq x y z
N MET A 1 6.48 1.23 -22.80
CA MET A 1 5.66 2.45 -22.97
C MET A 1 5.65 3.19 -21.65
N ARG A 2 6.04 4.47 -21.60
CA ARG A 2 6.10 5.26 -20.36
C ARG A 2 5.20 6.48 -20.51
N PHE A 3 4.36 6.71 -19.51
CA PHE A 3 3.49 7.87 -19.43
C PHE A 3 4.00 8.78 -18.31
N THR A 4 4.19 10.05 -18.62
CA THR A 4 4.60 11.07 -17.66
C THR A 4 3.67 12.26 -17.82
N VAL A 5 3.10 12.71 -16.71
CA VAL A 5 2.20 13.86 -16.66
C VAL A 5 2.91 14.94 -15.86
N HIS A 6 3.16 16.09 -16.50
CA HIS A 6 3.71 17.28 -15.86
C HIS A 6 2.78 18.46 -16.14
N GLY A 7 2.02 18.86 -15.13
CA GLY A 7 1.01 19.92 -15.27
C GLY A 7 -0.05 19.56 -16.31
N SER A 8 -0.27 20.44 -17.28
CA SER A 8 -1.21 20.28 -18.39
C SER A 8 -0.67 19.45 -19.57
N ARG A 9 0.55 18.90 -19.47
CA ARG A 9 1.19 18.17 -20.56
C ARG A 9 1.17 16.68 -20.32
N PHE A 10 0.70 15.96 -21.33
CA PHE A 10 0.69 14.51 -21.38
C PHE A 10 1.74 14.04 -22.40
N THR A 11 2.74 13.29 -21.93
CA THR A 11 3.81 12.75 -22.77
C THR A 11 3.72 11.24 -22.84
N VAL A 12 3.65 10.71 -24.06
CA VAL A 12 3.67 9.27 -24.34
C VAL A 12 4.99 8.90 -25.02
N CYS A 13 5.75 8.00 -24.39
CA CYS A 13 6.97 7.45 -24.98
C CYS A 13 6.74 6.00 -25.43
N VAL A 14 6.87 5.75 -26.74
CA VAL A 14 6.87 4.42 -27.37
C VAL A 14 8.15 4.27 -28.20
N ASN A 15 8.99 3.27 -27.91
CA ASN A 15 10.22 2.97 -28.66
C ASN A 15 11.11 4.20 -28.95
N LYS A 16 11.47 4.97 -27.91
CA LYS A 16 12.29 6.21 -27.98
C LYS A 16 11.70 7.35 -28.82
N LYS A 17 10.50 7.21 -29.41
CA LYS A 17 9.76 8.32 -29.98
C LYS A 17 8.85 8.94 -28.92
N THR A 18 8.98 10.24 -28.75
CA THR A 18 8.20 11.06 -27.82
C THR A 18 7.14 11.78 -28.63
N VAL A 19 5.86 11.57 -28.28
CA VAL A 19 4.76 12.35 -28.84
C VAL A 19 4.18 13.20 -27.72
N ASN A 20 4.16 14.51 -27.92
CA ASN A 20 3.67 15.48 -26.96
C ASN A 20 2.24 15.86 -27.34
N TYR A 21 1.32 15.73 -26.39
CA TYR A 21 -0.04 16.20 -26.52
C TYR A 21 -0.24 17.36 -25.54
N GLU A 22 -0.54 18.54 -26.06
CA GLU A 22 -0.93 19.70 -25.27
C GLU A 22 -2.45 19.65 -25.11
N LEU A 23 -2.92 19.36 -23.91
CA LEU A 23 -4.35 19.40 -23.61
C LEU A 23 -4.77 20.86 -23.61
N SER A 24 -5.60 21.25 -24.58
CA SER A 24 -6.26 22.55 -24.51
C SER A 24 -7.11 22.60 -23.24
N PRO A 25 -7.13 23.72 -22.51
CA PRO A 25 -7.83 23.81 -21.25
C PRO A 25 -9.33 23.61 -21.48
N ILE A 26 -9.81 22.41 -21.14
CA ILE A 26 -11.23 22.15 -20.93
C ILE A 26 -11.61 23.02 -19.73
N ARG A 27 -12.33 24.11 -19.99
CA ARG A 27 -12.96 24.94 -18.95
C ARG A 27 -13.84 24.02 -18.10
N GLN A 28 -13.36 23.68 -16.91
CA GLN A 28 -14.18 23.09 -15.86
C GLN A 28 -15.22 24.14 -15.46
N ALA A 29 -16.45 23.95 -15.92
CA ALA A 29 -17.61 24.63 -15.39
C ALA A 29 -17.94 23.99 -14.03
N GLN A 30 -17.38 24.54 -12.96
CA GLN A 30 -17.97 24.44 -11.62
C GLN A 30 -18.44 25.83 -11.23
N ALA A 31 -19.73 26.09 -11.43
CA ALA A 31 -20.41 27.28 -10.96
C ALA A 31 -21.67 26.86 -10.22
N PHE A 32 -21.63 27.04 -8.90
CA PHE A 32 -22.68 27.60 -8.05
C PHE A 32 -24.13 27.26 -8.39
N GLY A 33 -24.72 26.38 -7.58
CA GLY A 33 -26.15 26.41 -7.31
C GLY A 33 -26.43 27.33 -6.11
N SER A 34 -26.93 28.53 -6.38
CA SER A 34 -27.99 29.23 -5.60
C SER A 34 -28.05 30.68 -6.06
N GLU A 35 -29.07 31.02 -6.85
CA GLU A 35 -29.87 32.24 -6.70
C GLU A 35 -30.85 32.32 -7.87
N ALA A 36 -32.12 32.13 -7.54
CA ALA A 36 -33.22 32.56 -8.36
C ALA A 36 -33.31 34.09 -8.29
N GLN A 37 -33.45 34.77 -9.43
CA GLN A 37 -34.52 35.77 -9.65
C GLN A 37 -34.40 36.46 -11.02
N ALA A 38 -35.47 36.28 -11.80
CA ALA A 38 -36.14 37.29 -12.61
C ALA A 38 -35.30 38.34 -13.36
N ARG A 39 -35.09 38.09 -14.66
CA ARG A 39 -35.26 39.14 -15.69
C ARG A 39 -35.97 38.58 -16.92
N ARG A 40 -37.22 39.00 -17.06
CA ARG A 40 -37.99 39.05 -18.31
C ARG A 40 -37.23 39.99 -19.25
N GLY A 41 -36.68 39.45 -20.32
CA GLY A 41 -36.14 40.19 -21.46
C GLY A 41 -36.61 39.46 -22.71
N ASP A 42 -37.29 40.19 -23.57
CA ASP A 42 -38.04 39.68 -24.70
C ASP A 42 -37.15 38.89 -25.69
N PRO A 43 -37.64 37.80 -26.29
CA PRO A 43 -36.89 37.11 -27.33
C PRO A 43 -36.92 37.94 -28.62
N GLU A 44 -35.80 38.60 -28.90
CA GLU A 44 -35.47 39.13 -30.22
C GLU A 44 -35.41 37.95 -31.20
N TYR A 45 -36.38 37.95 -32.12
CA TYR A 45 -36.59 36.91 -33.12
C TYR A 45 -35.51 37.06 -34.19
N ILE A 46 -34.36 36.40 -34.01
CA ILE A 46 -33.35 36.31 -35.08
C ILE A 46 -33.89 35.37 -36.15
N GLU A 47 -34.31 36.01 -37.25
CA GLU A 47 -34.79 35.43 -38.49
C GLU A 47 -33.83 34.35 -39.00
N GLY A 48 -34.39 33.17 -39.23
CA GLY A 48 -33.68 31.94 -39.47
C GLY A 48 -32.85 31.96 -40.76
N SER A 49 -31.52 31.86 -40.60
CA SER A 49 -30.69 31.21 -41.61
C SER A 49 -30.84 29.70 -41.44
N THR A 50 -31.72 29.10 -42.23
CA THR A 50 -31.83 27.65 -42.32
C THR A 50 -30.58 27.13 -43.02
N ILE A 51 -29.56 26.74 -42.23
CA ILE A 51 -28.40 26.00 -42.75
C ILE A 51 -28.93 24.65 -43.24
N ASN A 52 -29.21 24.60 -44.54
CA ASN A 52 -29.68 23.42 -45.24
C ASN A 52 -28.52 22.43 -45.35
N TRP A 53 -28.25 21.71 -44.26
CA TRP A 53 -27.39 20.54 -44.26
C TRP A 53 -28.13 19.43 -45.03
N ARG A 54 -28.14 19.52 -46.36
CA ARG A 54 -28.31 18.36 -47.23
C ARG A 54 -27.18 17.38 -46.90
N ARG A 55 -27.34 16.63 -45.82
CA ARG A 55 -26.52 15.49 -45.44
C ARG A 55 -26.66 14.50 -46.58
N ARG A 56 -25.66 14.44 -47.45
CA ARG A 56 -25.42 13.25 -48.23
C ARG A 56 -25.17 12.12 -47.23
N ARG A 57 -26.16 11.24 -47.05
CA ARG A 57 -26.03 10.02 -46.26
C ARG A 57 -25.16 9.06 -47.08
N HIS A 58 -23.86 9.32 -47.13
CA HIS A 58 -22.90 8.30 -47.54
C HIS A 58 -22.83 7.30 -46.38
N GLY A 59 -23.44 6.13 -46.58
CA GLY A 59 -23.29 5.01 -45.66
C GLY A 59 -21.82 4.57 -45.65
N PHE A 60 -21.34 4.15 -44.48
CA PHE A 60 -20.02 3.55 -44.34
C PHE A 60 -19.90 2.36 -45.30
N GLY A 61 -18.82 2.31 -46.08
CA GLY A 61 -18.54 1.15 -46.90
C GLY A 61 -18.25 -0.08 -46.03
N LEU A 62 -18.55 -1.28 -46.51
CA LEU A 62 -18.26 -2.53 -45.78
C LEU A 62 -16.76 -2.65 -45.46
N ILE A 63 -15.90 -2.26 -46.41
CA ILE A 63 -14.45 -2.26 -46.20
C ILE A 63 -13.99 -1.24 -45.15
N GLU A 64 -14.66 -0.08 -45.08
CA GLU A 64 -14.37 0.96 -44.10
C GLU A 64 -14.71 0.48 -42.69
N PHE A 65 -15.84 -0.23 -42.54
CA PHE A 65 -16.22 -0.86 -41.29
C PHE A 65 -15.21 -1.93 -40.84
N MET A 66 -14.71 -2.75 -41.77
CA MET A 66 -13.69 -3.78 -41.48
C MET A 66 -12.37 -3.18 -40.96
N ILE A 67 -11.96 -2.05 -41.53
CA ILE A 67 -10.75 -1.34 -41.06
C ILE A 67 -10.98 -0.76 -39.66
N VAL A 68 -12.16 -0.21 -39.38
CA VAL A 68 -12.45 0.35 -38.04
C VAL A 68 -12.42 -0.73 -36.95
N ILE A 69 -13.07 -1.89 -37.17
CA ILE A 69 -13.08 -2.96 -36.16
C ILE A 69 -11.68 -3.53 -35.90
N THR A 70 -10.82 -3.58 -36.93
CA THR A 70 -9.44 -4.08 -36.78
C THR A 70 -8.57 -3.09 -36.01
N VAL A 71 -8.64 -1.79 -36.31
CA VAL A 71 -7.93 -0.75 -35.54
C VAL A 71 -8.41 -0.73 -34.09
N PHE A 72 -9.72 -0.87 -33.86
CA PHE A 72 -10.28 -0.93 -32.52
C PHE A 72 -9.79 -2.16 -31.75
N GLY A 73 -9.74 -3.34 -32.39
CA GLY A 73 -9.22 -4.56 -31.78
C GLY A 73 -7.77 -4.41 -31.30
N ILE A 74 -6.91 -3.80 -32.13
CA ILE A 74 -5.52 -3.53 -31.77
C ILE A 74 -5.44 -2.57 -30.58
N ALA A 75 -6.22 -1.48 -30.60
CA ALA A 75 -6.24 -0.50 -29.50
C ALA A 75 -6.67 -1.13 -28.17
N VAL A 76 -7.73 -1.93 -28.18
CA VAL A 76 -8.23 -2.63 -26.98
C VAL A 76 -7.15 -3.53 -26.39
N SER A 77 -6.44 -4.29 -27.22
CA SER A 77 -5.38 -5.19 -26.75
C SER A 77 -4.25 -4.46 -26.00
N ALA A 78 -3.84 -3.29 -26.51
CA ALA A 78 -2.78 -2.47 -25.90
C ALA A 78 -3.23 -1.84 -24.58
N ILE A 79 -4.50 -1.42 -24.49
CA ILE A 79 -5.10 -0.87 -23.27
C ILE A 79 -5.19 -1.96 -22.20
N THR A 80 -5.66 -3.17 -22.54
CA THR A 80 -5.78 -4.28 -21.59
C THR A 80 -4.43 -4.65 -20.98
N ALA A 81 -3.37 -4.74 -21.78
CA ALA A 81 -2.02 -5.03 -21.27
C ALA A 81 -1.52 -3.93 -20.30
N SER A 82 -1.77 -2.66 -20.63
CA SER A 82 -1.40 -1.52 -19.79
C SER A 82 -2.17 -1.50 -18.47
N TYR A 83 -3.46 -1.82 -18.52
CA TYR A 83 -4.32 -1.91 -17.34
C TYR A 83 -3.85 -2.99 -16.36
N LEU A 84 -3.53 -4.19 -16.85
CA LEU A 84 -3.03 -5.29 -16.02
C LEU A 84 -1.72 -4.93 -15.30
N SER A 85 -0.81 -4.24 -15.99
CA SER A 85 0.45 -3.79 -15.37
C SER A 85 0.21 -2.74 -14.28
N PHE A 86 -0.69 -1.78 -14.54
CA PHE A 86 -1.06 -0.77 -13.55
C PHE A 86 -1.69 -1.41 -12.31
N GLU A 87 -2.63 -2.32 -12.53
CA GLU A 87 -3.39 -3.01 -11.49
C GLU A 87 -2.46 -3.78 -10.53
N ARG A 88 -1.50 -4.53 -11.08
CA ARG A 88 -0.45 -5.21 -10.29
C ARG A 88 0.40 -4.25 -9.46
N ASN A 89 0.81 -3.12 -10.03
CA ASN A 89 1.58 -2.11 -9.30
C ASN A 89 0.77 -1.48 -8.16
N GLN A 90 -0.53 -1.27 -8.35
CA GLN A 90 -1.39 -0.75 -7.29
C GLN A 90 -1.59 -1.76 -6.17
N ARG A 91 -1.70 -3.06 -6.48
CA ARG A 91 -1.73 -4.11 -5.45
C ARG A 91 -0.45 -4.11 -4.62
N LEU A 92 0.72 -4.03 -5.26
CA LEU A 92 1.99 -3.99 -4.56
C LEU A 92 2.11 -2.77 -3.64
N LYS A 93 1.70 -1.59 -4.12
CA LYS A 93 1.65 -0.37 -3.31
C LYS A 93 0.68 -0.49 -2.13
N SER A 94 -0.52 -1.02 -2.38
CA SER A 94 -1.53 -1.24 -1.35
C SER A 94 -1.04 -2.22 -0.28
N ALA A 95 -0.32 -3.28 -0.67
CA ALA A 95 0.29 -4.22 0.27
C ALA A 95 1.34 -3.54 1.16
N ALA A 96 2.18 -2.67 0.60
CA ALA A 96 3.16 -1.90 1.37
C ALA A 96 2.49 -0.94 2.36
N GLN A 97 1.42 -0.26 1.93
CA GLN A 97 0.65 0.65 2.79
C GLN A 97 -0.07 -0.11 3.92
N MET A 98 -0.59 -1.31 3.62
CA MET A 98 -1.17 -2.20 4.63
C MET A 98 -0.14 -2.61 5.68
N LEU A 99 1.03 -3.09 5.25
CA LEU A 99 2.11 -3.46 6.16
C LEU A 99 2.56 -2.27 7.04
N LYS A 100 2.74 -1.09 6.44
CA LYS A 100 3.03 0.14 7.19
C LYS A 100 1.94 0.49 8.20
N GLY A 101 0.67 0.37 7.80
CA GLY A 101 -0.49 0.60 8.67
C GLY A 101 -0.50 -0.35 9.86
N ASP A 102 -0.22 -1.63 9.63
CA ASP A 102 -0.21 -2.66 10.66
C ASP A 102 0.99 -2.52 11.61
N ILE A 103 2.17 -2.10 11.12
CA ILE A 103 3.31 -1.76 11.98
C ILE A 103 2.95 -0.57 12.90
N ARG A 104 2.33 0.49 12.36
CA ARG A 104 1.88 1.63 13.17
C ARG A 104 0.78 1.25 14.15
N LEU A 105 -0.10 0.33 13.77
CA LEU A 105 -1.13 -0.21 14.66
C LEU A 105 -0.48 -0.90 15.86
N ILE A 106 0.50 -1.77 15.63
CA ILE A 106 1.27 -2.44 16.69
C ILE A 106 1.98 -1.44 17.59
N GLN A 107 2.63 -0.44 16.99
CA GLN A 107 3.30 0.63 17.74
C GLN A 107 2.31 1.35 18.67
N ASN A 108 1.14 1.72 18.16
CA ASN A 108 0.09 2.37 18.95
C ASN A 108 -0.42 1.46 20.07
N LYS A 109 -0.60 0.17 19.80
CA LYS A 109 -1.03 -0.82 20.80
C LYS A 109 0.00 -1.02 21.91
N ALA A 110 1.28 -1.06 21.56
CA ALA A 110 2.36 -1.15 22.54
C ALA A 110 2.39 0.10 23.45
N VAL A 111 2.27 1.29 22.87
CA VAL A 111 2.26 2.56 23.61
C VAL A 111 1.01 2.70 24.48
N SER A 112 -0.16 2.28 24.00
CA SER A 112 -1.40 2.35 24.78
C SER A 112 -1.52 1.25 25.83
N GLY A 113 -0.61 0.27 25.85
CA GLY A 113 -0.71 -0.91 26.70
C GLY A 113 -1.93 -1.78 26.37
N ASP A 114 -2.38 -1.80 25.11
CA ASP A 114 -3.55 -2.58 24.69
C ASP A 114 -3.26 -4.07 24.87
N LYS A 115 -3.97 -4.74 25.78
CA LYS A 115 -3.87 -6.20 26.01
C LYS A 115 -4.78 -7.00 25.06
N GLY A 116 -5.45 -6.37 24.10
CA GLY A 116 -6.35 -7.01 23.15
C GLY A 116 -7.77 -7.25 23.70
N THR A 117 -8.55 -8.06 22.99
CA THR A 117 -9.94 -8.40 23.37
C THR A 117 -9.96 -9.18 24.68
N GLY A 118 -10.50 -8.55 25.73
CA GLY A 118 -10.56 -9.10 27.08
C GLY A 118 -9.71 -8.34 28.09
N GLY A 119 -8.82 -7.43 27.63
CA GLY A 119 -8.04 -6.55 28.51
C GLY A 119 -7.08 -7.29 29.45
N LYS A 120 -6.87 -8.59 29.23
CA LYS A 120 -6.06 -9.49 30.06
C LYS A 120 -5.03 -10.18 29.19
N CYS A 121 -3.90 -10.50 29.78
CA CYS A 121 -2.74 -11.05 29.09
C CYS A 121 -2.81 -12.57 28.88
N GLU A 122 -4.00 -13.16 28.96
CA GLU A 122 -4.13 -14.56 29.35
C GLU A 122 -5.00 -15.37 28.38
N SER A 123 -4.53 -16.58 28.10
CA SER A 123 -5.28 -17.70 27.50
C SER A 123 -5.87 -18.64 28.56
N ASN A 124 -5.44 -18.48 29.82
CA ASN A 124 -5.99 -19.09 31.02
C ASN A 124 -6.81 -18.00 31.76
N PRO A 125 -7.86 -18.29 32.54
CA PRO A 125 -8.62 -17.23 33.24
C PRO A 125 -8.22 -17.01 34.72
N GLU A 126 -7.12 -17.62 35.18
CA GLU A 126 -6.77 -17.69 36.60
C GLU A 126 -5.59 -16.79 37.03
N ARG A 127 -4.86 -16.16 36.10
CA ARG A 127 -3.72 -15.26 36.38
C ARG A 127 -3.94 -13.86 35.80
N ASP A 128 -4.42 -12.97 36.65
CA ASP A 128 -4.57 -11.55 36.33
C ASP A 128 -3.26 -10.74 36.45
N ASP A 129 -2.15 -11.39 36.81
CA ASP A 129 -0.90 -10.72 37.19
C ASP A 129 0.07 -10.47 36.01
N LEU A 130 -0.27 -10.95 34.81
CA LEU A 130 0.58 -10.82 33.62
C LEU A 130 0.72 -9.37 33.14
N ILE A 131 1.96 -8.95 32.97
CA ILE A 131 2.35 -7.63 32.47
C ILE A 131 2.54 -7.71 30.95
N LEU A 132 2.03 -6.72 30.22
CA LEU A 132 2.27 -6.59 28.78
C LEU A 132 3.63 -5.95 28.56
N ASP A 133 4.58 -6.72 28.04
CA ASP A 133 5.90 -6.21 27.72
C ASP A 133 5.93 -5.45 26.41
N GLY A 134 5.07 -5.81 25.45
CA GLY A 134 4.99 -5.12 24.17
C GLY A 134 4.18 -5.84 23.11
N TRP A 135 4.29 -5.34 21.89
CA TRP A 135 3.70 -5.96 20.70
C TRP A 135 4.77 -6.21 19.64
N PHE A 136 4.61 -7.27 18.87
CA PHE A 136 5.54 -7.63 17.81
C PHE A 136 4.85 -8.03 16.52
N ILE A 137 5.60 -7.89 15.44
CA ILE A 137 5.27 -8.43 14.12
C ILE A 137 6.37 -9.39 13.69
N LYS A 138 5.98 -10.59 13.29
CA LYS A 138 6.87 -11.64 12.77
C LYS A 138 6.72 -11.74 11.26
N ILE A 139 7.83 -11.60 10.55
CA ILE A 139 7.90 -11.53 9.09
C ILE A 139 8.96 -12.50 8.59
N SER A 140 8.55 -13.36 7.66
CA SER A 140 9.42 -14.36 7.02
C SER A 140 9.57 -14.06 5.54
N GLN A 141 10.77 -14.25 5.01
CA GLN A 141 11.06 -14.16 3.59
C GLN A 141 10.24 -15.20 2.83
N ASP A 142 9.84 -14.85 1.62
CA ASP A 142 8.99 -15.65 0.73
C ASP A 142 7.55 -15.92 1.24
N ALA A 143 7.19 -15.43 2.43
CA ALA A 143 5.85 -15.57 2.96
C ALA A 143 4.85 -14.62 2.28
N GLN A 144 3.60 -15.08 2.19
CA GLN A 144 2.43 -14.29 1.77
C GLN A 144 1.60 -13.79 2.96
N SER A 145 2.11 -13.94 4.17
CA SER A 145 1.45 -13.53 5.39
C SER A 145 2.48 -13.16 6.45
N TYR A 146 2.05 -12.38 7.44
CA TYR A 146 2.82 -12.06 8.63
C TYR A 146 1.94 -12.17 9.87
N LEU A 147 2.56 -12.31 11.04
CA LEU A 147 1.89 -12.46 12.31
C LEU A 147 2.03 -11.18 13.14
N LEU A 148 0.92 -10.71 13.70
CA LEU A 148 0.85 -9.62 14.67
C LEU A 148 0.46 -10.23 16.02
N ALA A 149 1.17 -9.94 17.10
CA ALA A 149 0.78 -10.41 18.44
C ALA A 149 1.31 -9.50 19.55
N GLY A 150 0.59 -9.45 20.67
CA GLY A 150 1.06 -8.92 21.94
C GLY A 150 1.89 -9.98 22.66
N TYR A 151 2.86 -9.55 23.46
CA TYR A 151 3.71 -10.39 24.29
C TYR A 151 3.53 -9.99 25.75
N CYS A 152 3.13 -10.96 26.58
CA CYS A 152 2.98 -10.79 28.02
C CYS A 152 3.88 -11.75 28.78
N GLN A 153 4.35 -11.30 29.94
CA GLN A 153 5.24 -12.05 30.82
C GLN A 153 4.65 -12.12 32.24
N ASP A 154 4.72 -13.32 32.81
CA ASP A 154 4.05 -13.71 34.07
C ASP A 154 4.88 -13.29 35.31
N ASP A 155 6.21 -13.19 35.13
CA ASP A 155 7.19 -12.70 36.10
C ASP A 155 8.54 -12.57 35.35
N PRO A 156 9.37 -11.52 35.55
CA PRO A 156 10.71 -11.45 34.95
C PRO A 156 11.59 -12.67 35.29
N SER A 157 11.31 -13.40 36.37
CA SER A 157 12.03 -14.62 36.76
C SER A 157 11.61 -15.89 36.01
N ARG A 158 10.49 -15.88 35.28
CA ARG A 158 9.95 -17.05 34.57
C ARG A 158 10.15 -16.93 33.06
N THR A 159 10.43 -18.06 32.41
CA THR A 159 10.70 -18.15 30.96
C THR A 159 9.43 -18.37 30.12
N GLU A 160 8.27 -18.45 30.76
CA GLU A 160 6.99 -18.66 30.08
C GLU A 160 6.51 -17.36 29.43
N SER A 161 6.26 -17.45 28.13
CA SER A 161 5.79 -16.35 27.30
C SER A 161 4.36 -16.61 26.83
N TYR A 162 3.51 -15.58 26.95
CA TYR A 162 2.13 -15.64 26.47
C TYR A 162 1.94 -14.66 25.32
N THR A 163 1.31 -15.12 24.24
CA THR A 163 0.95 -14.27 23.10
C THR A 163 -0.52 -13.92 23.13
N VAL A 164 -0.85 -12.64 22.96
CA VAL A 164 -2.23 -12.14 23.06
C VAL A 164 -2.63 -11.43 21.79
N GLY A 165 -3.91 -11.52 21.41
CA GLY A 165 -4.42 -10.83 20.22
C GLY A 165 -3.71 -11.24 18.93
N SER A 166 -3.26 -12.50 18.86
CA SER A 166 -2.56 -13.07 17.71
C SER A 166 -3.43 -12.98 16.47
N LYS A 167 -2.93 -12.31 15.43
CA LYS A 167 -3.60 -12.10 14.16
C LYS A 167 -2.63 -12.35 13.02
N THR A 168 -2.95 -13.35 12.19
CA THR A 168 -2.25 -13.55 10.92
C THR A 168 -2.89 -12.67 9.85
N VAL A 169 -2.08 -11.87 9.16
CA VAL A 169 -2.52 -11.01 8.06
C VAL A 169 -1.98 -11.57 6.76
N ASN A 170 -2.89 -11.81 5.81
CA ASN A 170 -2.55 -12.26 4.47
C ASN A 170 -2.31 -11.05 3.57
N LEU A 171 -1.19 -11.06 2.84
CA LEU A 171 -0.92 -10.08 1.80
C LEU A 171 -1.91 -10.24 0.63
N PRO A 172 -2.14 -9.18 -0.16
CA PRO A 172 -2.91 -9.27 -1.39
C PRO A 172 -2.39 -10.37 -2.32
N ARG A 173 -3.29 -10.95 -3.12
CA ARG A 173 -2.93 -11.97 -4.11
C ARG A 173 -1.80 -11.46 -5.01
N ASP A 174 -0.90 -12.37 -5.36
CA ASP A 174 0.27 -12.09 -6.21
C ASP A 174 1.32 -11.19 -5.55
N VAL A 175 1.26 -10.95 -4.23
CA VAL A 175 2.31 -10.24 -3.48
C VAL A 175 2.92 -11.17 -2.43
N LYS A 176 4.24 -11.13 -2.26
CA LYS A 176 4.96 -11.81 -1.17
C LYS A 176 6.11 -10.96 -0.64
N ILE A 177 6.66 -11.34 0.51
CA ILE A 177 7.89 -10.75 1.05
C ILE A 177 9.06 -11.29 0.23
N GLY A 178 9.70 -10.44 -0.56
CA GLY A 178 10.80 -10.84 -1.44
C GLY A 178 12.16 -10.85 -0.76
N GLY A 179 12.36 -9.98 0.22
CA GLY A 179 13.62 -9.89 0.95
C GLY A 179 13.50 -9.03 2.20
N ILE A 180 14.36 -9.31 3.16
CA ILE A 180 14.45 -8.58 4.42
C ILE A 180 15.93 -8.25 4.60
N SER A 181 16.24 -6.98 4.75
CA SER A 181 17.63 -6.52 4.90
C SER A 181 17.77 -5.55 6.05
N ILE A 182 18.76 -5.78 6.89
CA ILE A 182 19.18 -4.85 7.94
C ILE A 182 20.51 -4.29 7.48
N LEU A 183 20.55 -2.98 7.21
CA LEU A 183 21.66 -2.32 6.54
C LEU A 183 21.96 -2.98 5.17
N SER A 184 23.02 -3.77 5.10
CA SER A 184 23.49 -4.50 3.91
C SER A 184 23.39 -6.03 4.05
N SER A 185 22.93 -6.54 5.19
CA SER A 185 22.82 -7.97 5.45
C SER A 185 21.40 -8.45 5.19
N SER A 186 21.26 -9.47 4.34
CA SER A 186 19.98 -10.16 4.13
C SER A 186 19.72 -11.10 5.29
N VAL A 187 18.48 -11.10 5.80
CA VAL A 187 17.99 -12.03 6.81
C VAL A 187 16.76 -12.75 6.27
N ASN A 188 16.58 -14.01 6.63
CA ASN A 188 15.42 -14.78 6.18
C ASN A 188 14.17 -14.40 6.97
N ASP A 189 14.34 -14.01 8.22
CA ASP A 189 13.24 -13.82 9.15
C ASP A 189 13.57 -12.68 10.11
N VAL A 190 12.57 -11.89 10.45
CA VAL A 190 12.70 -10.81 11.41
C VAL A 190 11.45 -10.69 12.28
N THR A 191 11.68 -10.50 13.56
CA THR A 191 10.65 -10.08 14.51
C THR A 191 10.92 -8.63 14.91
N ILE A 192 9.96 -7.76 14.65
CA ILE A 192 10.03 -6.35 15.04
C ILE A 192 9.24 -6.20 16.33
N PHE A 193 9.91 -5.81 17.42
CA PHE A 193 9.32 -5.71 18.75
C PHE A 193 9.27 -4.25 19.22
N TYR A 194 8.06 -3.83 19.61
CA TYR A 194 7.76 -2.54 20.23
C TYR A 194 7.43 -2.78 21.70
N ARG A 195 8.30 -2.29 22.59
CA ARG A 195 8.11 -2.40 24.04
C ARG A 195 7.00 -1.46 24.50
N SER A 196 6.24 -1.87 25.51
CA SER A 196 5.24 -1.02 26.14
C SER A 196 5.92 0.12 26.90
N VAL A 197 5.37 1.34 26.81
CA VAL A 197 5.84 2.56 27.49
C VAL A 197 7.24 3.08 27.06
N ALA A 198 8.11 2.26 26.46
CA ALA A 198 9.41 2.69 25.96
C ALA A 198 9.32 3.24 24.52
N ALA A 199 10.10 4.30 24.24
CA ALA A 199 10.24 4.83 22.90
C ALA A 199 11.29 4.02 22.12
N GLY A 200 10.90 3.46 20.98
CA GLY A 200 11.81 2.80 20.04
C GLY A 200 11.32 1.44 19.57
N VAL A 201 12.10 0.85 18.66
CA VAL A 201 11.84 -0.47 18.10
C VAL A 201 13.11 -1.31 18.13
N SER A 202 12.94 -2.60 18.39
CA SER A 202 14.01 -3.59 18.41
C SER A 202 13.75 -4.67 17.36
N PHE A 203 14.82 -5.17 16.76
CA PHE A 203 14.75 -6.18 15.70
C PHE A 203 15.39 -7.47 16.20
N HIS A 204 14.73 -8.61 15.99
CA HIS A 204 15.17 -9.91 16.50
C HIS A 204 15.14 -10.98 15.39
N ASN A 205 15.96 -12.02 15.51
CA ASN A 205 16.15 -13.08 14.51
C ASN A 205 15.16 -14.25 14.68
N ASP A 206 13.95 -14.15 14.12
CA ASP A 206 12.86 -15.18 14.15
C ASP A 206 12.48 -15.81 15.49
N VAL A 207 13.14 -15.44 16.58
CA VAL A 207 12.93 -16.10 17.86
C VAL A 207 11.53 -15.76 18.35
N ALA A 208 10.78 -16.80 18.73
CA ALA A 208 9.59 -16.62 19.53
C ALA A 208 9.96 -15.95 20.87
N PRO A 209 9.06 -15.19 21.50
CA PRO A 209 9.32 -14.65 22.83
C PRO A 209 9.75 -15.76 23.81
N PRO A 210 10.63 -15.47 24.78
CA PRO A 210 10.85 -14.15 25.37
C PRO A 210 11.88 -13.27 24.66
N PHE A 211 11.54 -11.99 24.46
CA PHE A 211 12.45 -10.96 23.90
C PHE A 211 13.29 -10.27 24.95
N ILE A 212 12.91 -10.39 26.23
CA ILE A 212 13.53 -9.74 27.37
C ILE A 212 14.07 -10.84 28.30
N ASP A 213 15.26 -10.66 28.85
CA ASP A 213 15.83 -11.55 29.86
C ASP A 213 15.37 -11.20 31.29
N THR A 214 15.80 -11.99 32.26
CA THR A 214 15.45 -11.80 33.67
C THR A 214 15.98 -10.47 34.25
N SER A 215 16.87 -9.80 33.54
CA SER A 215 17.53 -8.55 33.92
C SER A 215 17.01 -7.36 33.09
N ASP A 216 15.87 -7.51 32.41
CA ASP A 216 15.25 -6.51 31.54
C ASP A 216 16.06 -6.13 30.29
N ASN A 217 17.03 -6.97 29.88
CA ASN A 217 17.79 -6.73 28.65
C ASN A 217 17.15 -7.42 27.44
N LEU A 218 17.23 -6.78 26.28
CA LEU A 218 16.79 -7.35 25.02
C LEU A 218 17.70 -8.53 24.61
N LYS A 219 17.09 -9.68 24.33
CA LYS A 219 17.77 -10.88 23.81
C LYS A 219 17.72 -10.91 22.30
N ASN A 220 18.67 -11.60 21.67
CA ASN A 220 18.56 -11.95 20.24
C ASN A 220 18.43 -10.73 19.31
N LEU A 221 18.99 -9.60 19.72
CA LEU A 221 18.92 -8.35 18.97
C LEU A 221 19.76 -8.46 17.69
N LEU A 222 19.09 -8.26 16.55
CA LEU A 222 19.75 -7.98 15.28
C LEU A 222 20.29 -6.54 15.37
N THR A 223 21.60 -6.40 15.15
CA THR A 223 22.45 -5.20 15.33
C THR A 223 21.73 -3.86 15.55
N PRO A 224 22.13 -3.04 16.56
CA PRO A 224 21.42 -1.84 17.00
C PRO A 224 21.44 -0.63 16.04
N GLN A 225 21.78 -0.80 14.76
CA GLN A 225 21.89 0.31 13.80
C GLN A 225 20.76 0.33 12.76
N SER A 226 20.62 1.49 12.12
CA SER A 226 19.47 2.39 12.23
C SER A 226 18.21 2.03 11.43
N GLN A 227 18.24 1.00 10.56
CA GLN A 227 17.15 0.76 9.61
C GLN A 227 17.00 -0.70 9.16
N LEU A 228 15.78 -1.21 9.28
CA LEU A 228 15.29 -2.44 8.67
C LEU A 228 14.56 -2.09 7.36
N THR A 229 14.84 -2.82 6.29
CA THR A 229 14.11 -2.71 5.01
C THR A 229 13.46 -4.04 4.68
N ILE A 230 12.16 -4.00 4.43
CA ILE A 230 11.35 -5.13 3.97
C ILE A 230 10.97 -4.86 2.52
N SER A 231 11.38 -5.73 1.61
CA SER A 231 11.03 -5.64 0.19
C SER A 231 9.86 -6.55 -0.11
N LEU A 232 8.76 -5.98 -0.60
CA LEU A 232 7.63 -6.70 -1.16
C LEU A 232 7.82 -6.86 -2.66
N ILE A 233 7.48 -8.03 -3.20
CA ILE A 233 7.57 -8.32 -4.63
C ILE A 233 6.30 -8.94 -5.17
N LEU A 234 6.09 -8.81 -6.48
CA LEU A 234 5.07 -9.59 -7.16
C LEU A 234 5.55 -11.02 -7.40
N VAL A 235 4.68 -12.01 -7.18
CA VAL A 235 5.01 -13.41 -7.49
C VAL A 235 5.14 -13.60 -9.01
N SER A 236 4.33 -12.89 -9.79
CA SER A 236 4.37 -12.89 -11.25
C SER A 236 5.53 -12.10 -11.88
N ASP A 237 6.15 -11.16 -11.14
CA ASP A 237 7.23 -10.30 -11.63
C ASP A 237 8.11 -9.80 -10.47
N SER A 238 9.19 -10.54 -10.18
CA SER A 238 10.13 -10.19 -9.11
C SER A 238 10.92 -8.91 -9.37
N SER A 239 10.87 -8.35 -10.59
CA SER A 239 11.51 -7.04 -10.90
C SER A 239 10.74 -5.85 -10.31
N LYS A 240 9.48 -6.05 -9.92
CA LYS A 240 8.67 -5.04 -9.26
C LYS A 240 8.76 -5.21 -7.77
N THR A 241 9.49 -4.28 -7.16
CA THR A 241 9.74 -4.24 -5.72
C THR A 241 9.14 -2.97 -5.13
N TYR A 242 8.72 -3.06 -3.87
CA TYR A 242 8.30 -1.93 -3.06
C TYR A 242 8.84 -2.12 -1.65
N ASN A 243 9.46 -1.09 -1.09
CA ASN A 243 10.19 -1.19 0.16
C ASN A 243 9.44 -0.52 1.30
N VAL A 244 9.37 -1.20 2.44
CA VAL A 244 8.94 -0.62 3.72
C VAL A 244 10.18 -0.53 4.61
N LYS A 245 10.52 0.69 5.02
CA LYS A 245 11.70 0.99 5.82
C LYS A 245 11.27 1.37 7.23
N ILE A 246 11.90 0.76 8.23
CA ILE A 246 11.61 0.97 9.64
C ILE A 246 12.90 1.40 10.32
N GLN A 247 12.89 2.57 10.93
CA GLN A 247 14.02 3.07 11.71
C GLN A 247 13.93 2.60 13.16
N THR A 248 15.06 2.54 13.86
CA THR A 248 15.10 2.23 15.32
C THR A 248 14.35 3.26 16.18
N SER A 249 14.12 4.47 15.65
CA SER A 249 13.23 5.48 16.25
C SER A 249 11.75 5.08 16.26
N GLY A 250 11.37 4.04 15.52
CA GLY A 250 9.99 3.66 15.27
C GLY A 250 9.36 4.35 14.07
N GLU A 251 10.10 5.20 13.34
CA GLU A 251 9.60 5.79 12.10
C GLU A 251 9.45 4.72 11.01
N VAL A 252 8.32 4.74 10.32
CA VAL A 252 8.00 3.81 9.23
C VAL A 252 7.68 4.59 7.96
N ASP A 253 8.43 4.29 6.91
CA ASP A 253 8.29 4.89 5.58
C ASP A 253 8.15 3.82 4.49
N GLU A 254 7.49 4.16 3.40
CA GLU A 254 7.33 3.29 2.25
C GLU A 254 7.83 4.00 0.99
N SER A 255 8.67 3.31 0.22
CA SER A 255 9.29 3.89 -0.97
C SER A 255 9.40 2.86 -2.08
N LYS A 256 9.31 3.36 -3.31
CA LYS A 256 9.76 2.60 -4.46
C LYS A 256 11.30 2.70 -4.51
N PRO A 257 12.02 1.60 -4.77
CA PRO A 257 13.46 1.66 -4.97
C PRO A 257 13.86 2.54 -6.15
#